data_AF-A0A9D1QWI0-F1
#
_entry.id   AF-A0A9D1QWI0-F1
#
_cell.length_a   1.000
_cell.length_b   1.000
_cell.length_c   1.000
_cell.angle_alpha   90.00
_cell.angle_beta   90.00
_cell.angle_gamma   90.00
#
_symmetry.space_group_name_H-M   'P 1'
#
loop_
_entity.id
_entity.type
_entity.pdbx_description
1 polymer ?
#
loop_
_entity_poly.entity_id
_entity_poly.type
_entity_poly.pdbx_seq_one_letter_code
_entity_poly.pdbx_strand_id
1 'polypeptide(L)'
;MLKTILWDGKTPLPGDTLPGGSGTLFGPAGRPRAVALGIFDGVHLGHRAVISRATGLELPDRSRAAAAVFTFVQPAWALPKESACELVTEEQRAAVFESLGVEELIQADFDALRDLPPEEFVEEVIKNTLHACRVCCGFNYHFGRGGKGDAALLQSLCAQRGIETVVVPPVLVDGEPVSASRIRRLIEEGEMEEAARLLGRPFTLDFPVVGGRKLGRLLGTPTINQPLPPHFVRPRFGVYAASVEAGGRVSHGVANIGVRPTVGADGPLAETWIADFSGDLYGQRVPVTLVKFLRPERRFDSVEALQKQILSDGKAARRAVLGEEAGGLRAVLFDFDDTLQDRAAAFLRYCDFFLEKYLPALPAPEKARRRQEMLRRNKGGYVNYIDYFLSLFEDWGWEDAPPVGEVYREFQFRFPDYVALLPEAVPVLRELRRRGYKTGVITNGPSLLQNRKLDVSGLRPLLDIAVVSGDETAPGGRFIHKPDPEIFRRTAARLGVACASCLYVGDHPVNDLQGSRSAGMHPVYINAFGADIHPEGAPEIHALSEIFALL
;
A
#
# COMPACT_ATOMS: atom_id res chain seq x y z
N MET A 1 -11.33 11.42 0.03
CA MET A 1 -11.75 11.17 -1.36
C MET A 1 -10.81 11.92 -2.28
N LEU A 2 -9.99 11.17 -2.99
CA LEU A 2 -9.08 11.64 -4.03
C LEU A 2 -9.85 12.34 -5.15
N LYS A 3 -9.41 13.53 -5.56
CA LYS A 3 -9.97 14.26 -6.70
C LYS A 3 -9.15 13.94 -7.96
N THR A 4 -9.76 13.22 -8.89
CA THR A 4 -9.14 12.93 -10.20
C THR A 4 -9.48 14.04 -11.20
N ILE A 5 -8.45 14.55 -11.89
CA ILE A 5 -8.54 15.64 -12.87
C ILE A 5 -7.88 15.15 -14.16
N LEU A 6 -8.69 14.98 -15.21
CA LEU A 6 -8.19 14.80 -16.58
C LEU A 6 -7.89 16.20 -17.14
N TRP A 7 -6.63 16.43 -17.51
CA TRP A 7 -6.16 17.73 -17.98
C TRP A 7 -5.74 17.67 -19.45
N ASP A 8 -6.29 18.57 -20.26
CA ASP A 8 -6.08 18.65 -21.72
C ASP A 8 -4.76 19.31 -22.13
N GLY A 9 -3.93 19.70 -21.15
CA GLY A 9 -2.65 20.36 -21.37
C GLY A 9 -2.74 21.87 -21.63
N LYS A 10 -3.95 22.46 -21.63
CA LYS A 10 -4.16 23.87 -22.03
C LYS A 10 -5.05 24.66 -21.08
N THR A 11 -6.05 24.02 -20.50
CA THR A 11 -7.03 24.69 -19.63
C THR A 11 -6.49 24.89 -18.22
N PRO A 12 -6.79 26.00 -17.52
CA PRO A 12 -6.49 26.11 -16.09
C PRO A 12 -7.14 24.97 -15.29
N LEU A 13 -6.52 24.54 -14.20
CA LEU A 13 -7.09 23.45 -13.40
C LEU A 13 -8.33 23.92 -12.64
N PRO A 14 -9.28 23.02 -12.33
CA PRO A 14 -10.49 23.39 -11.61
C PRO A 14 -10.19 24.00 -10.24
N GLY A 15 -10.53 25.28 -10.07
CA GLY A 15 -10.22 26.09 -8.88
C GLY A 15 -9.32 27.29 -9.16
N ASP A 16 -8.67 27.32 -10.33
CA ASP A 16 -7.83 28.43 -10.78
C ASP A 16 -8.70 29.47 -11.51
N THR A 17 -8.79 30.70 -10.99
CA THR A 17 -9.47 31.82 -11.68
C THR A 17 -8.45 32.70 -12.42
N LEU A 18 -8.73 33.05 -13.68
CA LEU A 18 -7.91 33.99 -14.46
C LEU A 18 -7.92 35.40 -13.84
N PRO A 19 -6.79 36.13 -13.82
CA PRO A 19 -6.70 37.42 -13.15
C PRO A 19 -7.27 38.55 -14.02
N GLY A 20 -8.28 39.24 -13.48
CA GLY A 20 -8.63 40.61 -13.85
C GLY A 20 -8.60 41.47 -12.60
N GLY A 21 -7.49 42.18 -12.37
CA GLY A 21 -7.32 43.12 -11.26
C GLY A 21 -6.22 42.72 -10.28
N SER A 22 -5.30 43.65 -10.01
CA SER A 22 -4.15 43.53 -9.11
C SER A 22 -4.49 42.90 -7.75
N GLY A 23 -4.06 41.67 -7.53
CA GLY A 23 -4.24 40.90 -6.30
C GLY A 23 -3.93 39.43 -6.58
N THR A 24 -3.27 38.76 -5.65
CA THR A 24 -2.78 37.37 -5.75
C THR A 24 -3.73 36.39 -6.46
N LEU A 25 -3.17 35.56 -7.34
CA LEU A 25 -3.79 34.44 -8.07
C LEU A 25 -4.26 33.31 -7.13
N PHE A 26 -5.23 33.59 -6.28
CA PHE A 26 -5.93 32.56 -5.53
C PHE A 26 -7.43 32.87 -5.59
N GLY A 27 -8.19 32.05 -6.33
CA GLY A 27 -9.63 31.96 -6.10
C GLY A 27 -9.90 31.45 -4.67
N PRO A 28 -11.16 31.46 -4.18
CA PRO A 28 -11.49 31.26 -2.76
C PRO A 28 -11.03 29.94 -2.10
N ALA A 29 -10.35 29.04 -2.83
CA ALA A 29 -9.78 27.77 -2.31
C ALA A 29 -8.37 27.38 -2.84
N GLY A 30 -7.65 28.21 -3.62
CA GLY A 30 -6.45 27.79 -4.36
C GLY A 30 -5.18 27.53 -3.52
N ARG A 31 -5.08 26.37 -2.87
CA ARG A 31 -3.86 25.93 -2.17
C ARG A 31 -2.73 25.64 -3.17
N PRO A 32 -1.47 26.10 -2.98
CA PRO A 32 -0.34 25.63 -3.78
C PRO A 32 -0.22 24.10 -3.72
N ARG A 33 0.48 23.48 -4.68
CA ARG A 33 0.59 22.01 -4.74
C ARG A 33 1.97 21.52 -4.37
N ALA A 34 2.01 20.41 -3.64
CA ALA A 34 3.18 19.56 -3.50
C ALA A 34 3.01 18.37 -4.44
N VAL A 35 3.79 18.33 -5.52
CA VAL A 35 3.51 17.44 -6.67
C VAL A 35 4.52 16.32 -6.76
N ALA A 36 4.05 15.07 -6.70
CA ALA A 36 4.83 13.91 -7.12
C ALA A 36 4.75 13.76 -8.65
N LEU A 37 5.90 13.78 -9.32
CA LEU A 37 6.02 13.69 -10.77
C LEU A 37 6.40 12.26 -11.19
N GLY A 38 5.62 11.63 -12.07
CA GLY A 38 5.95 10.31 -12.60
C GLY A 38 4.76 9.55 -13.20
N ILE A 39 5.05 8.42 -13.86
CA ILE A 39 4.04 7.53 -14.43
C ILE A 39 3.37 6.69 -13.33
N PHE A 40 4.13 6.32 -12.30
CA PHE A 40 3.66 5.59 -11.12
C PHE A 40 2.99 4.23 -11.39
N ASP A 41 3.34 3.56 -12.49
CA ASP A 41 2.83 2.22 -12.78
C ASP A 41 3.24 1.20 -11.69
N GLY A 42 2.29 0.40 -11.25
CA GLY A 42 2.43 -0.56 -10.15
C GLY A 42 2.49 0.04 -8.74
N VAL A 43 2.72 1.35 -8.60
CA VAL A 43 2.96 2.05 -7.33
C VAL A 43 3.87 1.22 -6.39
N HIS A 44 4.99 0.76 -6.93
CA HIS A 44 5.99 -0.05 -6.22
C HIS A 44 6.73 0.77 -5.14
N LEU A 45 7.62 0.13 -4.36
CA LEU A 45 8.31 0.78 -3.24
C LEU A 45 9.02 2.10 -3.63
N GLY A 46 9.67 2.15 -4.80
CA GLY A 46 10.25 3.40 -5.33
C GLY A 46 9.23 4.53 -5.57
N HIS A 47 8.07 4.22 -6.15
CA HIS A 47 6.98 5.19 -6.35
C HIS A 47 6.40 5.68 -5.03
N ARG A 48 6.19 4.78 -4.07
CA ARG A 48 5.73 5.13 -2.72
C ARG A 48 6.68 6.12 -2.05
N ALA A 49 7.99 5.95 -2.19
CA ALA A 49 8.98 6.88 -1.65
C ALA A 49 8.87 8.29 -2.27
N VAL A 50 8.66 8.41 -3.58
CA VAL A 50 8.43 9.70 -4.25
C VAL A 50 7.14 10.37 -3.77
N ILE A 51 6.03 9.62 -3.73
CA ILE A 51 4.72 10.14 -3.28
C ILE A 51 4.77 10.55 -1.81
N SER A 52 5.49 9.81 -0.97
CA SER A 52 5.65 10.11 0.45
C SER A 52 6.28 11.49 0.68
N ARG A 53 7.19 11.95 -0.19
CA ARG A 53 7.77 13.30 -0.13
C ARG A 53 6.80 14.43 -0.49
N ALA A 54 5.86 14.17 -1.41
CA ALA A 54 4.81 15.11 -1.78
C ALA A 54 3.68 15.18 -0.74
N THR A 55 3.54 14.14 0.07
CA THR A 55 2.51 14.04 1.11
C THR A 55 3.10 14.30 2.52
N GLY A 56 4.42 14.49 2.64
CA GLY A 56 5.28 14.59 3.84
C GLY A 56 5.05 15.72 4.84
N LEU A 57 5.51 15.56 6.09
CA LEU A 57 5.67 16.68 7.05
C LEU A 57 6.72 17.69 6.62
N GLU A 58 7.70 17.27 5.82
CA GLU A 58 8.79 18.14 5.35
C GLU A 58 8.26 19.34 4.55
N LEU A 59 7.00 19.32 4.12
CA LEU A 59 6.35 20.43 3.44
C LEU A 59 6.34 21.69 4.32
N PRO A 60 6.92 22.81 3.85
CA PRO A 60 7.06 24.04 4.63
C PRO A 60 5.74 24.53 5.24
N ASP A 61 4.62 24.33 4.54
CA ASP A 61 3.28 24.57 5.07
C ASP A 61 2.27 23.56 4.50
N ARG A 62 2.29 22.32 5.01
CA ARG A 62 1.31 21.28 4.60
C ARG A 62 -0.15 21.66 4.88
N SER A 63 -0.42 22.57 5.82
CA SER A 63 -1.79 23.09 6.02
C SER A 63 -2.26 23.92 4.82
N ARG A 64 -1.33 24.45 4.03
CA ARG A 64 -1.61 25.25 2.84
C ARG A 64 -1.30 24.56 1.52
N ALA A 65 -0.50 23.50 1.47
CA ALA A 65 -0.19 22.82 0.22
C ALA A 65 -1.03 21.55 0.01
N ALA A 66 -1.73 21.41 -1.13
CA ALA A 66 -2.43 20.18 -1.49
C ALA A 66 -1.43 19.13 -2.02
N ALA A 67 -1.50 17.90 -1.51
CA ALA A 67 -0.66 16.81 -2.02
C ALA A 67 -1.23 16.28 -3.34
N ALA A 68 -0.44 16.35 -4.41
CA ALA A 68 -0.87 15.98 -5.75
C ALA A 68 0.06 14.95 -6.40
N VAL A 69 -0.50 14.11 -7.25
CA VAL A 69 0.23 13.29 -8.22
C VAL A 69 -0.01 13.89 -9.60
N PHE A 70 1.07 14.18 -10.32
CA PHE A 70 1.01 14.53 -11.73
C PHE A 70 1.55 13.37 -12.56
N THR A 71 0.66 12.79 -13.37
CA THR A 71 0.95 11.69 -14.29
C THR A 71 0.33 11.99 -15.66
N PHE A 72 0.44 11.06 -16.58
CA PHE A 72 -0.05 11.21 -17.94
C PHE A 72 -1.10 10.15 -18.26
N VAL A 73 -2.11 10.53 -19.05
CA VAL A 73 -2.85 9.58 -19.88
C VAL A 73 -1.92 9.22 -21.02
N GLN A 74 -1.25 8.07 -20.92
CA GLN A 74 -0.24 7.67 -21.89
C GLN A 74 -0.82 6.78 -22.98
N PRO A 75 -0.67 7.12 -24.26
CA PRO A 75 -0.93 6.17 -25.32
C PRO A 75 0.14 5.07 -25.29
N ALA A 76 -0.24 3.82 -25.58
CA ALA A 76 0.65 2.67 -25.47
C ALA A 76 1.97 2.79 -26.27
N TRP A 77 2.01 3.59 -27.35
CA TRP A 77 3.21 3.83 -28.15
C TRP A 77 4.24 4.75 -27.45
N ALA A 78 3.81 5.56 -26.47
CA ALA A 78 4.68 6.48 -25.73
C ALA A 78 5.52 5.78 -24.65
N LEU A 79 5.16 4.55 -24.32
CA LEU A 79 5.89 3.71 -23.39
C LEU A 79 6.93 2.88 -24.17
N PRO A 80 8.11 2.61 -23.59
CA PRO A 80 8.99 1.55 -24.10
C PRO A 80 8.18 0.26 -24.31
N LYS A 81 8.48 -0.55 -25.33
CA LYS A 81 7.72 -1.79 -25.61
C LYS A 81 7.60 -2.71 -24.38
N GLU A 82 8.66 -2.77 -23.57
CA GLU A 82 8.76 -3.53 -22.31
C GLU A 82 7.95 -2.89 -21.15
N SER A 83 7.37 -1.71 -21.37
CA SER A 83 6.60 -0.93 -20.42
C SER A 83 5.18 -0.61 -20.87
N ALA A 84 4.75 -1.11 -22.02
CA ALA A 84 3.42 -0.89 -22.57
C ALA A 84 2.31 -1.65 -21.82
N CYS A 85 2.66 -2.41 -20.78
CA CYS A 85 1.71 -3.14 -19.96
C CYS A 85 1.66 -2.59 -18.52
N GLU A 86 0.45 -2.36 -18.00
CA GLU A 86 0.18 -1.86 -16.66
C GLU A 86 0.33 -2.96 -15.60
N LEU A 87 0.96 -2.62 -14.47
CA LEU A 87 1.09 -3.51 -13.30
C LEU A 87 -0.13 -3.45 -12.38
N VAL A 88 -0.90 -2.38 -12.45
CA VAL A 88 -2.16 -2.14 -11.72
C VAL A 88 -3.12 -1.40 -12.63
N THR A 89 -4.42 -1.62 -12.46
CA THR A 89 -5.41 -0.80 -13.16
C THR A 89 -5.42 0.62 -12.62
N GLU A 90 -6.02 1.54 -13.39
CA GLU A 90 -6.24 2.91 -12.94
C GLU A 90 -7.03 3.00 -11.62
N GLU A 91 -8.08 2.19 -11.48
CA GLU A 91 -8.89 2.09 -10.25
C GLU A 91 -8.04 1.67 -9.04
N GLN A 92 -7.22 0.62 -9.20
CA GLN A 92 -6.32 0.16 -8.15
C GLN A 92 -5.25 1.20 -7.82
N ARG A 93 -4.70 1.87 -8.83
CA ARG A 93 -3.70 2.93 -8.67
C ARG A 93 -4.27 4.12 -7.88
N ALA A 94 -5.49 4.55 -8.20
CA ALA A 94 -6.19 5.62 -7.49
C ALA A 94 -6.43 5.27 -6.01
N ALA A 95 -6.86 4.03 -5.72
CA ALA A 95 -7.03 3.56 -4.35
C ALA A 95 -5.70 3.59 -3.54
N VAL A 96 -4.57 3.21 -4.17
CA VAL A 96 -3.26 3.30 -3.53
C VAL A 96 -2.82 4.76 -3.33
N PHE A 97 -3.11 5.67 -4.27
CA PHE A 97 -2.82 7.09 -4.07
C PHE A 97 -3.62 7.68 -2.91
N GLU A 98 -4.90 7.34 -2.78
CA GLU A 98 -5.71 7.77 -1.66
C GLU A 98 -5.15 7.24 -0.32
N SER A 99 -4.72 5.97 -0.26
CA SER A 99 -4.09 5.40 0.94
C SER A 99 -2.71 5.99 1.26
N LEU A 100 -2.08 6.68 0.31
CA LEU A 100 -0.84 7.43 0.53
C LEU A 100 -1.08 8.89 0.95
N GLY A 101 -2.33 9.36 0.89
CA GLY A 101 -2.71 10.72 1.26
C GLY A 101 -2.64 11.71 0.11
N VAL A 102 -2.71 11.24 -1.12
CA VAL A 102 -2.85 12.11 -2.29
C VAL A 102 -4.26 12.72 -2.27
N GLU A 103 -4.33 14.04 -2.38
CA GLU A 103 -5.58 14.81 -2.44
C GLU A 103 -6.04 14.98 -3.90
N GLU A 104 -5.10 15.18 -4.83
CA GLU A 104 -5.39 15.39 -6.26
C GLU A 104 -4.56 14.46 -7.18
N LEU A 105 -5.22 13.77 -8.11
CA LEU A 105 -4.60 13.02 -9.20
C LEU A 105 -4.81 13.80 -10.50
N ILE A 106 -3.74 14.39 -11.03
CA ILE A 106 -3.75 15.19 -12.25
C ILE A 106 -3.18 14.32 -13.38
N GLN A 107 -4.01 13.98 -14.36
CA GLN A 107 -3.65 13.16 -15.50
C GLN A 107 -3.63 14.02 -16.75
N ALA A 108 -2.45 14.36 -17.22
CA ALA A 108 -2.26 15.19 -18.41
C ALA A 108 -2.31 14.35 -19.68
N ASP A 109 -2.88 14.89 -20.75
CA ASP A 109 -2.67 14.34 -22.09
C ASP A 109 -1.18 14.40 -22.47
N PHE A 110 -0.57 13.24 -22.73
CA PHE A 110 0.84 13.16 -23.10
C PHE A 110 1.12 13.90 -24.41
N ASP A 111 0.22 13.81 -25.40
CA ASP A 111 0.45 14.40 -26.71
C ASP A 111 0.43 15.94 -26.66
N ALA A 112 -0.33 16.52 -25.74
CA ALA A 112 -0.36 17.97 -25.52
C ALA A 112 0.98 18.53 -24.99
N LEU A 113 1.77 17.70 -24.29
CA LEU A 113 2.98 18.15 -23.57
C LEU A 113 4.28 17.61 -24.16
N ARG A 114 4.24 16.60 -25.03
CA ARG A 114 5.42 15.84 -25.48
C ARG A 114 6.52 16.69 -26.13
N ASP A 115 6.13 17.79 -26.78
CA ASP A 115 7.03 18.63 -27.57
C ASP A 115 7.48 19.90 -26.83
N LEU A 116 7.01 20.10 -25.59
CA LEU A 116 7.44 21.22 -24.75
C LEU A 116 8.92 21.09 -24.39
N PRO A 117 9.76 22.12 -24.63
CA PRO A 117 11.10 22.19 -24.07
C PRO A 117 11.07 22.07 -22.53
N PRO A 118 12.15 21.56 -21.89
CA PRO A 118 12.22 21.47 -20.44
C PRO A 118 11.91 22.79 -19.72
N GLU A 119 12.40 23.91 -20.23
CA GLU A 119 12.19 25.25 -19.66
C GLU A 119 10.72 25.65 -19.68
N GLU A 120 10.03 25.40 -20.81
CA GLU A 120 8.60 25.68 -20.96
C GLU A 120 7.75 24.73 -20.10
N PHE A 121 8.15 23.47 -19.96
CA PHE A 121 7.46 22.54 -19.06
C PHE A 121 7.50 23.03 -17.60
N VAL A 122 8.64 23.53 -17.12
CA VAL A 122 8.74 24.05 -15.76
C VAL A 122 7.96 25.36 -15.59
N GLU A 123 8.01 26.25 -16.57
CA GLU A 123 7.27 27.52 -16.51
C GLU A 123 5.75 27.31 -16.62
N GLU A 124 5.29 26.69 -17.71
CA GLU A 124 3.87 26.63 -18.02
C GLU A 124 3.14 25.54 -17.25
N VAL A 125 3.74 24.35 -17.12
CA VAL A 125 3.10 23.24 -16.43
C VAL A 125 3.32 23.35 -14.92
N ILE A 126 4.57 23.26 -14.46
CA ILE A 126 4.84 23.15 -13.02
C ILE A 126 4.46 24.42 -12.25
N LYS A 127 4.85 25.59 -12.76
CA LYS A 127 4.62 26.86 -12.07
C LYS A 127 3.24 27.45 -12.38
N ASN A 128 2.91 27.66 -13.65
CA ASN A 128 1.71 28.41 -14.03
C ASN A 128 0.42 27.58 -13.96
N THR A 129 0.48 26.26 -14.23
CA THR A 129 -0.70 25.39 -14.18
C THR A 129 -0.84 24.67 -12.84
N LEU A 130 0.21 23.98 -12.39
CA LEU A 130 0.15 23.20 -11.16
C LEU A 130 0.24 24.08 -9.91
N HIS A 131 0.75 25.32 -10.03
CA HIS A 131 1.02 26.19 -8.89
C HIS A 131 1.86 25.46 -7.83
N ALA A 132 2.88 24.73 -8.28
CA ALA A 132 3.67 23.87 -7.41
C ALA A 132 4.56 24.72 -6.49
N CYS A 133 4.44 24.52 -5.17
CA CYS A 133 5.44 25.01 -4.21
C CYS A 133 6.58 24.01 -4.02
N ARG A 134 6.31 22.73 -4.27
CA ARG A 134 7.27 21.64 -4.24
C ARG A 134 7.01 20.65 -5.36
N VAL A 135 8.08 20.14 -5.96
CA VAL A 135 8.05 18.96 -6.84
C VAL A 135 8.94 17.84 -6.31
N CYS A 136 8.45 16.61 -6.42
CA CYS A 136 9.12 15.39 -5.97
C CYS A 136 9.26 14.44 -7.15
N CYS A 137 10.47 13.95 -7.41
CA CYS A 137 10.72 13.00 -8.51
C CYS A 137 11.76 11.96 -8.10
N GLY A 138 11.85 10.86 -8.85
CA GLY A 138 12.92 9.87 -8.68
C GLY A 138 14.24 10.32 -9.31
N PHE A 139 15.36 9.75 -8.84
CA PHE A 139 16.70 10.02 -9.39
C PHE A 139 16.84 9.81 -10.92
N ASN A 140 16.00 8.96 -11.51
CA ASN A 140 15.98 8.64 -12.94
C ASN A 140 14.89 9.40 -13.73
N TYR A 141 14.33 10.47 -13.16
CA TYR A 141 13.28 11.25 -13.80
C TYR A 141 13.80 12.01 -15.02
N HIS A 142 13.04 11.93 -16.11
CA HIS A 142 13.29 12.67 -17.35
C HIS A 142 12.01 13.36 -17.81
N PHE A 143 12.15 14.53 -18.42
CA PHE A 143 11.01 15.36 -18.86
C PHE A 143 11.37 16.26 -20.06
N GLY A 144 10.35 16.92 -20.60
CA GLY A 144 10.47 17.79 -21.76
C GLY A 144 10.75 17.03 -23.06
N ARG A 145 10.81 17.78 -24.16
CA ARG A 145 10.92 17.25 -25.53
C ARG A 145 12.10 16.30 -25.68
N GLY A 146 11.80 15.06 -26.03
CA GLY A 146 12.78 14.00 -26.21
C GLY A 146 13.46 13.54 -24.91
N GLY A 147 12.87 13.82 -23.74
CA GLY A 147 13.44 13.48 -22.44
C GLY A 147 14.74 14.23 -22.12
N LYS A 148 14.94 15.42 -22.70
CA LYS A 148 16.18 16.18 -22.57
C LYS A 148 16.42 16.78 -21.18
N GLY A 149 15.36 16.96 -20.39
CA GLY A 149 15.49 17.38 -19.00
C GLY A 149 15.65 16.18 -18.09
N ASP A 150 16.59 16.26 -17.15
CA ASP A 150 16.81 15.27 -16.09
C ASP A 150 16.48 15.88 -14.71
N ALA A 151 16.61 15.09 -13.64
CA ALA A 151 16.35 15.55 -12.28
C ALA A 151 17.22 16.75 -11.85
N ALA A 152 18.46 16.86 -12.36
CA ALA A 152 19.36 17.97 -12.05
C ALA A 152 18.90 19.26 -12.74
N LEU A 153 18.52 19.18 -14.02
CA LEU A 153 17.95 20.30 -14.75
C LEU A 153 16.64 20.76 -14.10
N LEU A 154 15.75 19.82 -13.72
CA LEU A 154 14.51 20.13 -13.00
C LEU A 154 14.81 20.96 -11.74
N GLN A 155 15.74 20.49 -10.90
CA GLN A 155 16.12 21.19 -9.67
C GLN A 155 16.64 22.60 -9.96
N SER A 156 17.49 22.77 -10.98
CA SER A 156 18.03 24.09 -11.35
C SER A 156 16.95 25.06 -11.84
N LEU A 157 16.01 24.60 -12.67
CA LEU A 157 14.94 25.42 -13.23
C LEU A 157 13.89 25.77 -12.17
N CYS A 158 13.55 24.84 -11.28
CA CYS A 158 12.62 25.06 -10.18
C CYS A 158 13.21 26.02 -9.14
N ALA A 159 14.50 25.92 -8.81
CA ALA A 159 15.17 26.81 -7.87
C ALA A 159 15.10 28.28 -8.31
N GLN A 160 15.28 28.56 -9.61
CA GLN A 160 15.13 29.91 -10.19
C GLN A 160 13.72 30.50 -10.03
N ARG A 161 12.73 29.65 -9.73
CA ARG A 161 11.31 30.00 -9.62
C ARG A 161 10.78 29.91 -8.19
N GLY A 162 11.64 29.65 -7.20
CA GLY A 162 11.24 29.48 -5.81
C GLY A 162 10.45 28.20 -5.54
N ILE A 163 10.58 27.18 -6.40
CA ILE A 163 9.92 25.88 -6.26
C ILE A 163 10.92 24.91 -5.67
N GLU A 164 10.58 24.32 -4.53
CA GLU A 164 11.43 23.30 -3.90
C GLU A 164 11.43 22.02 -4.74
N THR A 165 12.61 21.43 -4.97
CA THR A 165 12.73 20.15 -5.67
C THR A 165 13.33 19.09 -4.76
N VAL A 166 12.62 17.98 -4.59
CA VAL A 166 13.07 16.81 -3.83
C VAL A 166 13.33 15.66 -4.81
N VAL A 167 14.61 15.34 -5.02
CA VAL A 167 15.02 14.17 -5.80
C VAL A 167 15.20 12.98 -4.87
N VAL A 168 14.39 11.95 -5.05
CA VAL A 168 14.39 10.76 -4.21
C VAL A 168 15.41 9.75 -4.73
N PRO A 169 16.33 9.26 -3.86
CA PRO A 169 17.31 8.24 -4.24
C PRO A 169 16.63 6.91 -4.60
N PRO A 170 17.32 5.99 -5.31
CA PRO A 170 16.78 4.67 -5.59
C PRO A 170 16.43 3.93 -4.29
N VAL A 171 15.21 3.40 -4.22
CA VAL A 171 14.86 2.41 -3.19
C VAL A 171 15.51 1.09 -3.59
N LEU A 172 16.31 0.53 -2.70
CA LEU A 172 17.02 -0.73 -2.91
C LEU A 172 16.32 -1.87 -2.18
N VAL A 173 16.13 -2.99 -2.88
CA VAL A 173 15.77 -4.28 -2.30
C VAL A 173 16.87 -5.26 -2.67
N ASP A 174 17.47 -5.89 -1.67
CA ASP A 174 18.65 -6.77 -1.81
C ASP A 174 19.83 -6.10 -2.53
N GLY A 175 19.99 -4.79 -2.35
CA GLY A 175 21.07 -3.99 -2.96
C GLY A 175 20.79 -3.52 -4.39
N GLU A 176 19.68 -3.94 -4.99
CA GLU A 176 19.30 -3.55 -6.35
C GLU A 176 18.14 -2.54 -6.38
N PRO A 177 18.16 -1.55 -7.30
CA PRO A 177 17.05 -0.61 -7.45
C PRO A 177 15.72 -1.27 -7.83
N VAL A 178 14.65 -0.82 -7.19
CA VAL A 178 13.26 -1.17 -7.55
C VAL A 178 12.85 -0.42 -8.82
N SER A 179 12.31 -1.13 -9.81
CA SER A 179 11.76 -0.54 -11.03
C SER A 179 10.59 -1.34 -11.59
N ALA A 180 9.67 -0.65 -12.29
CA ALA A 180 8.53 -1.29 -12.95
C ALA A 180 8.96 -2.32 -14.02
N SER A 181 10.03 -2.06 -14.77
CA SER A 181 10.55 -3.01 -15.77
C SER A 181 11.03 -4.32 -15.15
N ARG A 182 11.76 -4.25 -14.03
CA ARG A 182 12.19 -5.45 -13.27
C ARG A 182 10.98 -6.23 -12.75
N ILE A 183 9.98 -5.54 -12.20
CA ILE A 183 8.76 -6.17 -11.69
C ILE A 183 7.99 -6.87 -12.81
N ARG A 184 7.78 -6.23 -13.97
CA ARG A 184 7.10 -6.84 -15.11
C ARG A 184 7.82 -8.10 -15.57
N ARG A 185 9.14 -8.04 -15.71
CA ARG A 185 9.96 -9.20 -16.09
C ARG A 185 9.77 -10.37 -15.13
N LEU A 186 9.80 -10.13 -13.81
CA LEU A 186 9.58 -11.18 -12.80
C LEU A 186 8.19 -11.80 -12.94
N ILE A 187 7.14 -11.00 -13.16
CA ILE A 187 5.77 -11.49 -13.38
C ILE A 187 5.68 -12.33 -14.67
N GLU A 188 6.32 -11.88 -15.75
CA GLU A 188 6.38 -12.58 -17.04
C GLU A 188 7.20 -13.88 -16.99
N GLU A 189 8.15 -13.98 -16.07
CA GLU A 189 8.97 -15.19 -15.81
C GLU A 189 8.29 -16.16 -14.81
N GLY A 190 7.27 -15.69 -14.08
CA GLY A 190 6.54 -16.48 -13.07
C GLY A 190 7.07 -16.33 -11.64
N GLU A 191 8.01 -15.41 -11.41
CA GLU A 191 8.73 -15.15 -10.15
C GLU A 191 7.92 -14.22 -9.22
N MET A 192 6.75 -14.72 -8.79
CA MET A 192 5.76 -13.91 -8.07
C MET A 192 6.22 -13.42 -6.70
N GLU A 193 7.02 -14.23 -5.99
CA GLU A 193 7.54 -13.88 -4.66
C GLU A 193 8.50 -12.69 -4.73
N GLU A 194 9.42 -12.69 -5.69
CA GLU A 194 10.36 -11.59 -5.86
C GLU A 194 9.65 -10.33 -6.39
N ALA A 195 8.67 -10.48 -7.29
CA ALA A 195 7.83 -9.36 -7.72
C ALA A 195 7.09 -8.70 -6.54
N ALA A 196 6.59 -9.51 -5.60
CA ALA A 196 5.89 -9.02 -4.43
C ALA A 196 6.78 -8.15 -3.51
N ARG A 197 8.04 -8.56 -3.33
CA ARG A 197 9.02 -7.82 -2.52
C ARG A 197 9.31 -6.43 -3.10
N LEU A 198 9.42 -6.32 -4.42
CA LEU A 198 9.65 -5.03 -5.10
C LEU A 198 8.40 -4.15 -5.11
N LEU A 199 7.21 -4.76 -5.24
CA LEU A 199 5.92 -4.07 -5.18
C LEU A 199 5.59 -3.58 -3.76
N GLY A 200 6.11 -4.25 -2.74
CA GLY A 200 5.71 -4.09 -1.33
C GLY A 200 4.36 -4.72 -1.01
N ARG A 201 3.85 -5.59 -1.90
CA ARG A 201 2.62 -6.37 -1.75
C ARG A 201 2.60 -7.54 -2.75
N PRO A 202 1.90 -8.64 -2.44
CA PRO A 202 1.64 -9.73 -3.38
C PRO A 202 0.94 -9.27 -4.67
N PHE A 203 1.24 -9.94 -5.78
CA PHE A 203 0.57 -9.68 -7.06
C PHE A 203 -0.80 -10.35 -7.09
N THR A 204 -1.85 -9.53 -7.18
CA THR A 204 -3.25 -9.96 -7.05
C THR A 204 -4.05 -9.55 -8.27
N LEU A 205 -4.71 -10.52 -8.89
CA LEU A 205 -5.73 -10.29 -9.90
C LEU A 205 -7.04 -10.00 -9.17
N ASP A 206 -7.52 -8.77 -9.27
CA ASP A 206 -8.79 -8.37 -8.68
C ASP A 206 -9.68 -7.83 -9.81
N PHE A 207 -10.33 -8.73 -10.53
CA PHE A 207 -11.18 -8.39 -11.68
C PHE A 207 -12.57 -9.02 -11.54
N PRO A 208 -13.60 -8.48 -12.22
CA PRO A 208 -14.93 -9.08 -12.24
C PRO A 208 -14.91 -10.51 -12.79
N VAL A 209 -15.65 -11.40 -12.14
CA VAL A 209 -15.87 -12.76 -12.64
C VAL A 209 -16.91 -12.75 -13.75
N VAL A 210 -16.56 -13.34 -14.90
CA VAL A 210 -17.44 -13.44 -16.08
C VAL A 210 -17.88 -14.87 -16.35
N GLY A 211 -18.96 -15.01 -17.14
CA GLY A 211 -19.46 -16.28 -17.66
C GLY A 211 -18.41 -17.06 -18.44
N GLY A 212 -18.16 -18.32 -18.07
CA GLY A 212 -17.22 -19.20 -18.77
C GLY A 212 -17.85 -20.52 -19.25
N ARG A 213 -17.09 -21.29 -20.05
CA ARG A 213 -17.46 -22.67 -20.38
C ARG A 213 -17.39 -23.53 -19.11
N LYS A 214 -18.44 -24.31 -18.86
CA LYS A 214 -18.62 -25.21 -17.71
C LYS A 214 -17.68 -26.44 -17.73
N LEU A 215 -16.39 -26.28 -18.05
CA LEU A 215 -15.38 -27.36 -18.11
C LEU A 215 -15.12 -27.98 -16.73
N GLY A 216 -15.30 -27.21 -15.65
CA GLY A 216 -15.30 -27.73 -14.26
C GLY A 216 -16.33 -28.83 -13.98
N ARG A 217 -17.28 -29.09 -14.88
CA ARG A 217 -18.24 -30.22 -14.75
C ARG A 217 -17.58 -31.60 -14.77
N LEU A 218 -16.36 -31.75 -15.31
CA LEU A 218 -15.64 -33.03 -15.32
C LEU A 218 -15.22 -33.52 -13.92
N LEU A 219 -15.10 -32.60 -12.93
CA LEU A 219 -14.78 -32.90 -11.52
C LEU A 219 -15.83 -32.37 -10.54
N GLY A 220 -16.92 -31.79 -11.03
CA GLY A 220 -18.02 -31.28 -10.21
C GLY A 220 -17.74 -29.95 -9.47
N THR A 221 -16.67 -29.24 -9.79
CA THR A 221 -16.30 -27.99 -9.09
C THR A 221 -16.37 -26.77 -10.02
N PRO A 222 -17.05 -25.68 -9.61
CA PRO A 222 -17.13 -24.45 -10.42
C PRO A 222 -15.76 -23.75 -10.49
N THR A 223 -15.44 -23.18 -11.65
CA THR A 223 -14.30 -22.28 -11.85
C THR A 223 -14.80 -20.86 -12.07
N ILE A 224 -14.03 -19.87 -11.60
CA ILE A 224 -14.24 -18.47 -11.95
C ILE A 224 -13.35 -18.09 -13.15
N ASN A 225 -13.81 -17.15 -13.96
CA ASN A 225 -13.10 -16.68 -15.14
C ASN A 225 -12.92 -15.17 -15.00
N GLN A 226 -11.67 -14.69 -15.02
CA GLN A 226 -11.32 -13.29 -14.88
C GLN A 226 -10.48 -12.86 -16.11
N PRO A 227 -11.07 -12.17 -17.09
CA PRO A 227 -10.33 -11.65 -18.23
C PRO A 227 -9.28 -10.65 -17.76
N LEU A 228 -8.06 -10.78 -18.25
CA LEU A 228 -7.04 -9.76 -17.99
C LEU A 228 -7.39 -8.52 -18.84
N PRO A 229 -7.38 -7.31 -18.24
CA PRO A 229 -7.61 -6.09 -19.01
C PRO A 229 -6.63 -5.97 -20.18
N PRO A 230 -7.04 -5.33 -21.29
CA PRO A 230 -6.10 -4.96 -22.36
C PRO A 230 -4.92 -4.18 -21.78
N HIS A 231 -3.72 -4.42 -22.31
CA HIS A 231 -2.49 -3.78 -21.82
C HIS A 231 -2.18 -4.03 -20.34
N PHE A 232 -2.78 -5.02 -19.66
CA PHE A 232 -2.32 -5.43 -18.34
C PHE A 232 -1.08 -6.33 -18.45
N VAL A 233 -0.18 -6.26 -17.47
CA VAL A 233 0.98 -7.15 -17.38
C VAL A 233 0.51 -8.58 -17.47
N ARG A 234 1.20 -9.38 -18.28
CA ARG A 234 0.81 -10.75 -18.54
C ARG A 234 1.69 -11.68 -17.72
N PRO A 235 1.17 -12.32 -16.66
CA PRO A 235 1.89 -13.39 -15.99
C PRO A 235 2.32 -14.46 -16.98
N ARG A 236 3.43 -15.15 -16.69
CA ARG A 236 3.83 -16.34 -17.45
C ARG A 236 2.65 -17.26 -17.67
N PHE A 237 2.40 -17.69 -18.91
CA PHE A 237 1.33 -18.64 -19.17
C PHE A 237 1.58 -19.98 -18.49
N GLY A 238 0.54 -20.53 -17.90
CA GLY A 238 0.61 -21.76 -17.12
C GLY A 238 -0.22 -21.72 -15.86
N VAL A 239 0.06 -22.71 -15.02
CA VAL A 239 -0.70 -23.02 -13.82
C VAL A 239 0.01 -22.48 -12.59
N TYR A 240 -0.75 -21.83 -11.73
CA TYR A 240 -0.31 -21.22 -10.48
C TYR A 240 -1.06 -21.80 -9.29
N ALA A 241 -0.35 -21.89 -8.17
CA ALA A 241 -0.97 -21.90 -6.86
C ALA A 241 -1.47 -20.49 -6.54
N ALA A 242 -2.73 -20.38 -6.14
CA ALA A 242 -3.38 -19.10 -5.89
C ALA A 242 -4.03 -19.06 -4.51
N SER A 243 -3.88 -17.94 -3.81
CA SER A 243 -4.75 -17.60 -2.67
C SER A 243 -5.96 -16.84 -3.21
N VAL A 244 -7.16 -17.25 -2.79
CA VAL A 244 -8.44 -16.72 -3.32
C VAL A 244 -9.30 -16.21 -2.17
N GLU A 245 -9.76 -14.98 -2.26
CA GLU A 245 -10.62 -14.35 -1.24
C GLU A 245 -12.07 -14.34 -1.71
N ALA A 246 -12.86 -15.31 -1.26
CA ALA A 246 -14.24 -15.52 -1.70
C ALA A 246 -15.17 -15.75 -0.50
N GLY A 247 -16.38 -15.18 -0.53
CA GLY A 247 -17.36 -15.36 0.55
C GLY A 247 -16.89 -14.84 1.91
N GLY A 248 -15.97 -13.87 1.93
CA GLY A 248 -15.39 -13.32 3.15
C GLY A 248 -14.33 -14.21 3.81
N ARG A 249 -13.89 -15.27 3.14
CA ARG A 249 -12.83 -16.18 3.60
C ARG A 249 -11.74 -16.34 2.55
N VAL A 250 -10.54 -16.61 3.00
CA VAL A 250 -9.43 -17.01 2.16
C VAL A 250 -9.44 -18.52 1.97
N SER A 251 -9.22 -18.95 0.73
CA SER A 251 -9.00 -20.33 0.34
C SER A 251 -7.78 -20.43 -0.57
N HIS A 252 -7.45 -21.67 -0.94
CA HIS A 252 -6.44 -21.96 -1.96
C HIS A 252 -7.13 -22.34 -3.27
N GLY A 253 -6.42 -22.17 -4.37
CA GLY A 253 -6.93 -22.44 -5.70
C GLY A 253 -5.84 -22.72 -6.71
N VAL A 254 -6.28 -23.22 -7.86
CA VAL A 254 -5.42 -23.45 -9.03
C VAL A 254 -5.86 -22.47 -10.10
N ALA A 255 -5.00 -21.51 -10.43
CA ALA A 255 -5.25 -20.52 -11.47
C ALA A 255 -4.47 -20.90 -12.74
N ASN A 256 -5.15 -21.06 -13.85
CA ASN A 256 -4.52 -21.19 -15.16
C ASN A 256 -4.58 -19.85 -15.90
N ILE A 257 -3.42 -19.30 -16.24
CA ILE A 257 -3.27 -18.09 -17.04
C ILE A 257 -2.93 -18.52 -18.46
N GLY A 258 -3.81 -18.23 -19.43
CA GLY A 258 -3.60 -18.64 -20.82
C GLY A 258 -4.52 -17.93 -21.80
N VAL A 259 -4.37 -18.26 -23.08
CA VAL A 259 -5.26 -17.77 -24.15
C VAL A 259 -6.17 -18.92 -24.57
N ARG A 260 -7.48 -18.75 -24.41
CA ARG A 260 -8.45 -19.73 -24.91
C ARG A 260 -9.21 -19.16 -26.10
N PRO A 261 -9.34 -19.90 -27.21
CA PRO A 261 -10.35 -19.62 -28.22
C PRO A 261 -11.72 -20.02 -27.66
N THR A 262 -12.25 -19.23 -26.73
CA THR A 262 -13.61 -19.35 -26.20
C THR A 262 -14.41 -18.12 -26.58
N VAL A 263 -15.69 -18.32 -26.90
CA VAL A 263 -16.61 -17.26 -27.32
C VAL A 263 -16.65 -16.17 -26.25
N GLY A 264 -16.08 -15.00 -26.54
CA GLY A 264 -16.20 -13.78 -25.72
C GLY A 264 -14.93 -13.23 -25.08
N ALA A 265 -13.75 -13.85 -25.21
CA ALA A 265 -12.49 -13.26 -24.75
C ALA A 265 -11.42 -13.28 -25.86
N ASP A 266 -11.11 -12.11 -26.42
CA ASP A 266 -10.09 -11.92 -27.45
C ASP A 266 -8.65 -11.82 -26.88
N GLY A 267 -8.44 -12.20 -25.61
CA GLY A 267 -7.20 -12.00 -24.88
C GLY A 267 -6.94 -13.00 -23.74
N PRO A 268 -5.85 -12.81 -22.97
CA PRO A 268 -5.51 -13.67 -21.84
C PRO A 268 -6.60 -13.73 -20.77
N LEU A 269 -6.79 -14.92 -20.20
CA LEU A 269 -7.80 -15.21 -19.19
C LEU A 269 -7.15 -15.92 -18.00
N ALA A 270 -7.55 -15.53 -16.79
CA ALA A 270 -7.32 -16.32 -15.59
C ALA A 270 -8.55 -17.20 -15.31
N GLU A 271 -8.40 -18.52 -15.41
CA GLU A 271 -9.40 -19.47 -14.95
C GLU A 271 -8.95 -20.07 -13.62
N THR A 272 -9.72 -19.83 -12.57
CA THR A 272 -9.36 -20.25 -11.21
C THR A 272 -10.36 -21.24 -10.66
N TRP A 273 -9.87 -22.42 -10.29
CA TRP A 273 -10.59 -23.34 -9.41
C TRP A 273 -10.35 -22.93 -7.95
N ILE A 274 -11.42 -22.87 -7.15
CA ILE A 274 -11.38 -22.48 -5.74
C ILE A 274 -11.69 -23.71 -4.89
N ALA A 275 -10.79 -24.07 -3.98
CA ALA A 275 -11.03 -25.15 -3.04
C ALA A 275 -12.05 -24.75 -1.98
N ASP A 276 -12.82 -25.72 -1.50
CA ASP A 276 -13.76 -25.57 -0.37
C ASP A 276 -14.80 -24.45 -0.52
N PHE A 277 -15.05 -23.99 -1.75
CA PHE A 277 -16.01 -22.95 -2.06
C PHE A 277 -17.17 -23.49 -2.92
N SER A 278 -18.38 -23.13 -2.52
CA SER A 278 -19.60 -23.31 -3.31
C SER A 278 -20.39 -22.01 -3.31
N GLY A 279 -20.95 -21.64 -4.46
CA GLY A 279 -21.68 -20.40 -4.62
C GLY A 279 -21.48 -19.79 -6.00
N ASP A 280 -22.18 -18.68 -6.23
CA ASP A 280 -22.06 -17.88 -7.44
C ASP A 280 -21.27 -16.60 -7.14
N LEU A 281 -20.25 -16.33 -7.97
CA LEU A 281 -19.40 -15.15 -7.89
C LEU A 281 -19.52 -14.28 -9.15
N TYR A 282 -20.43 -14.58 -10.09
CA TYR A 282 -20.60 -13.79 -11.31
C TYR A 282 -20.84 -12.31 -11.02
N GLY A 283 -20.13 -11.45 -11.75
CA GLY A 283 -20.17 -10.00 -11.60
C GLY A 283 -19.43 -9.47 -10.36
N GLN A 284 -19.05 -10.33 -9.42
CA GLN A 284 -18.26 -9.93 -8.25
C GLN A 284 -16.78 -9.80 -8.62
N ARG A 285 -16.09 -8.91 -7.93
CA ARG A 285 -14.62 -8.84 -7.95
C ARG A 285 -14.09 -9.80 -6.90
N VAL A 286 -13.19 -10.68 -7.31
CA VAL A 286 -12.63 -11.74 -6.46
C VAL A 286 -11.12 -11.61 -6.48
N PRO A 287 -10.48 -11.21 -5.37
CA PRO A 287 -9.03 -11.15 -5.28
C PRO A 287 -8.43 -12.56 -5.40
N VAL A 288 -7.59 -12.73 -6.42
CA VAL A 288 -6.81 -13.95 -6.71
C VAL A 288 -5.32 -13.59 -6.71
N THR A 289 -4.64 -13.91 -5.62
CA THR A 289 -3.20 -13.68 -5.46
C THR A 289 -2.42 -14.84 -6.06
N LEU A 290 -1.56 -14.58 -7.04
CA LEU A 290 -0.70 -15.59 -7.65
C LEU A 290 0.50 -15.85 -6.73
N VAL A 291 0.47 -16.94 -5.97
CA VAL A 291 1.49 -17.23 -4.95
C VAL A 291 2.72 -17.89 -5.56
N LYS A 292 2.53 -18.89 -6.43
CA LYS A 292 3.65 -19.66 -7.00
C LYS A 292 3.32 -20.23 -8.37
N PHE A 293 4.21 -20.05 -9.34
CA PHE A 293 4.14 -20.77 -10.61
C PHE A 293 4.41 -22.27 -10.41
N LEU A 294 3.49 -23.12 -10.86
CA LEU A 294 3.59 -24.57 -10.70
C LEU A 294 4.16 -25.24 -11.96
N ARG A 295 3.63 -24.89 -13.15
CA ARG A 295 4.04 -25.51 -14.42
C ARG A 295 3.50 -24.75 -15.64
N PRO A 296 4.12 -24.91 -16.83
CA PRO A 296 3.54 -24.43 -18.08
C PRO A 296 2.25 -25.20 -18.45
N GLU A 297 1.48 -24.61 -19.37
CA GLU A 297 0.36 -25.29 -20.02
C GLU A 297 0.86 -26.49 -20.85
N ARG A 298 0.08 -27.57 -20.88
CA ARG A 298 0.38 -28.76 -21.70
C ARG A 298 -0.91 -29.43 -22.16
N ARG A 299 -0.81 -30.15 -23.28
CA ARG A 299 -1.88 -31.04 -23.75
C ARG A 299 -1.83 -32.36 -22.99
N PHE A 300 -2.97 -33.04 -22.89
CA PHE A 300 -3.09 -34.35 -22.26
C PHE A 300 -3.65 -35.33 -23.27
N ASP A 301 -3.08 -36.53 -23.31
CA ASP A 301 -3.43 -37.57 -24.28
C ASP A 301 -4.71 -38.34 -23.87
N SER A 302 -5.20 -38.13 -22.65
CA SER A 302 -6.43 -38.76 -22.13
C SER A 302 -7.08 -37.92 -21.03
N VAL A 303 -8.37 -38.18 -20.77
CA VAL A 303 -9.14 -37.53 -19.70
C VAL A 303 -8.60 -37.94 -18.33
N GLU A 304 -8.17 -39.19 -18.17
CA GLU A 304 -7.59 -39.73 -16.95
C GLU A 304 -6.27 -39.02 -16.61
N ALA A 305 -5.43 -38.76 -17.61
CA ALA A 305 -4.19 -38.01 -17.43
C ALA A 305 -4.44 -36.56 -16.99
N LEU A 306 -5.46 -35.92 -17.57
CA LEU A 306 -5.91 -34.58 -17.16
C LEU A 306 -6.40 -34.57 -15.71
N GLN A 307 -7.30 -35.50 -15.34
CA GLN A 307 -7.84 -35.60 -13.97
C GLN A 307 -6.73 -35.82 -12.95
N LYS A 308 -5.78 -36.72 -13.22
CA LYS A 308 -4.63 -36.96 -12.34
C LYS A 308 -3.79 -35.70 -12.12
N GLN A 309 -3.59 -34.91 -13.19
CA GLN A 309 -2.84 -33.66 -13.07
C GLN A 309 -3.60 -32.59 -12.29
N ILE A 310 -4.92 -32.45 -12.48
CA ILE A 310 -5.72 -31.49 -11.71
C ILE A 310 -5.64 -31.80 -10.20
N LEU A 311 -5.76 -33.07 -9.82
CA LEU A 311 -5.62 -33.48 -8.41
C LEU A 311 -4.21 -33.19 -7.86
N SER A 312 -3.17 -33.39 -8.69
CA SER A 312 -1.79 -33.07 -8.32
C SER A 312 -1.59 -31.55 -8.16
N ASP A 313 -2.13 -30.75 -9.09
CA ASP A 313 -2.06 -29.29 -9.05
C ASP A 313 -2.80 -28.74 -7.83
N GLY A 314 -3.97 -29.31 -7.48
CA GLY A 314 -4.70 -28.94 -6.26
C GLY A 314 -3.91 -29.22 -4.98
N LYS A 315 -3.26 -30.38 -4.87
CA LYS A 315 -2.37 -30.69 -3.74
C LYS A 315 -1.17 -29.74 -3.66
N ALA A 316 -0.55 -29.43 -4.80
CA ALA A 316 0.56 -28.50 -4.88
C ALA A 316 0.13 -27.06 -4.51
N ALA A 317 -1.04 -26.63 -4.97
CA ALA A 317 -1.62 -25.34 -4.62
C ALA A 317 -1.92 -25.23 -3.13
N ARG A 318 -2.56 -26.25 -2.54
CA ARG A 318 -2.79 -26.30 -1.09
C ARG A 318 -1.48 -26.14 -0.32
N ARG A 319 -0.44 -26.90 -0.71
CA ARG A 319 0.88 -26.84 -0.07
C ARG A 319 1.53 -25.47 -0.21
N ALA A 320 1.44 -24.85 -1.38
CA ALA A 320 2.07 -23.56 -1.65
C ALA A 320 1.35 -22.39 -0.95
N VAL A 321 0.04 -22.48 -0.73
CA VAL A 321 -0.77 -21.40 -0.13
C VAL A 321 -0.91 -21.58 1.37
N LEU A 322 -1.21 -22.79 1.83
CA LEU A 322 -1.50 -23.11 3.22
C LEU A 322 -0.34 -23.82 3.93
N GLY A 323 0.80 -24.02 3.26
CA GLY A 323 1.97 -24.70 3.80
C GLY A 323 1.77 -26.20 4.08
N GLU A 324 2.76 -26.78 4.77
CA GLU A 324 2.70 -28.11 5.37
C GLU A 324 2.76 -27.97 6.89
N GLU A 325 1.96 -28.75 7.64
CA GLU A 325 1.94 -28.68 9.11
C GLU A 325 3.28 -29.09 9.76
N ALA A 326 4.15 -29.80 9.03
CA ALA A 326 5.41 -30.36 9.55
C ALA A 326 6.68 -29.53 9.23
N GLY A 327 6.54 -28.27 8.78
CA GLY A 327 7.63 -27.49 8.16
C GLY A 327 8.43 -26.55 9.08
N GLY A 328 8.13 -26.49 10.38
CA GLY A 328 8.69 -25.49 11.30
C GLY A 328 8.24 -24.06 10.99
N LEU A 329 8.86 -23.07 11.66
CA LEU A 329 8.58 -21.65 11.44
C LEU A 329 9.21 -21.18 10.12
N ARG A 330 8.43 -20.42 9.34
CA ARG A 330 8.79 -19.90 8.00
C ARG A 330 8.60 -18.41 7.87
N ALA A 331 7.77 -17.82 8.73
CA ALA A 331 7.49 -16.39 8.75
C ALA A 331 7.43 -15.85 10.18
N VAL A 332 7.84 -14.60 10.33
CA VAL A 332 7.65 -13.82 11.55
C VAL A 332 6.85 -12.57 11.19
N LEU A 333 5.66 -12.49 11.75
CA LEU A 333 4.71 -11.40 11.53
C LEU A 333 4.61 -10.56 12.79
N PHE A 334 4.36 -9.26 12.62
CA PHE A 334 4.35 -8.30 13.71
C PHE A 334 3.07 -7.47 13.69
N ASP A 335 2.56 -7.10 14.85
CA ASP A 335 1.84 -5.83 14.96
C ASP A 335 2.82 -4.64 14.72
N PHE A 336 2.29 -3.45 14.49
CA PHE A 336 3.10 -2.26 14.31
C PHE A 336 3.18 -1.35 15.55
N ASP A 337 2.04 -0.93 16.08
CA ASP A 337 1.96 0.10 17.12
C ASP A 337 2.29 -0.53 18.48
N ASP A 338 3.24 0.03 19.24
CA ASP A 338 3.73 -0.54 20.51
C ASP A 338 4.41 -1.93 20.40
N THR A 339 4.62 -2.42 19.16
CA THR A 339 5.39 -3.63 18.83
C THR A 339 6.68 -3.34 18.05
N LEU A 340 6.59 -2.64 16.91
CA LEU A 340 7.75 -2.21 16.11
C LEU A 340 8.07 -0.72 16.30
N GLN A 341 7.13 0.04 16.85
CA GLN A 341 7.29 1.45 17.15
C GLN A 341 6.77 1.80 18.56
N ASP A 342 7.33 2.82 19.18
CA ASP A 342 6.80 3.47 20.37
C ASP A 342 5.72 4.48 19.96
N ARG A 343 4.45 4.06 20.08
CA ARG A 343 3.31 4.87 19.68
C ARG A 343 3.14 6.06 20.61
N ALA A 344 3.43 5.91 21.91
CA ALA A 344 3.34 6.99 22.88
C ALA A 344 4.34 8.11 22.57
N ALA A 345 5.61 7.77 22.30
CA ALA A 345 6.63 8.73 21.88
C ALA A 345 6.27 9.41 20.56
N ALA A 346 5.73 8.65 19.59
CA ALA A 346 5.23 9.22 18.34
C ALA A 346 4.09 10.24 18.57
N PHE A 347 3.13 9.87 19.43
CA PHE A 347 1.98 10.72 19.73
C PHE A 347 2.38 11.98 20.50
N LEU A 348 3.32 11.86 21.43
CA LEU A 348 3.88 12.98 22.16
C LEU A 348 4.57 14.01 21.23
N ARG A 349 5.30 13.55 20.20
CA ARG A 349 5.85 14.46 19.17
C ARG A 349 4.77 15.15 18.35
N TYR A 350 3.68 14.44 18.03
CA TYR A 350 2.51 15.07 17.43
C TYR A 350 1.89 16.13 18.35
N CYS A 351 1.77 15.85 19.66
CA CYS A 351 1.26 16.82 20.63
C CYS A 351 2.13 18.08 20.69
N ASP A 352 3.45 17.94 20.62
CA ASP A 352 4.39 19.07 20.58
C ASP A 352 4.10 19.97 19.35
N PHE A 353 3.96 19.37 18.17
CA PHE A 353 3.54 20.09 16.96
C PHE A 353 2.18 20.75 17.11
N PHE A 354 1.19 20.00 17.61
CA PHE A 354 -0.18 20.47 17.76
C PHE A 354 -0.23 21.72 18.66
N LEU A 355 0.42 21.67 19.82
CA LEU A 355 0.45 22.78 20.77
C LEU A 355 1.22 23.97 20.21
N GLU A 356 2.31 23.75 19.49
CA GLU A 356 3.08 24.83 18.89
C GLU A 356 2.31 25.52 17.77
N LYS A 357 1.60 24.76 16.94
CA LYS A 357 0.81 25.31 15.84
C LYS A 357 -0.41 26.07 16.33
N TYR A 358 -1.20 25.45 17.20
CA TYR A 358 -2.53 25.93 17.54
C TYR A 358 -2.58 26.80 18.79
N LEU A 359 -1.65 26.61 19.70
CA LEU A 359 -1.60 27.30 20.99
C LEU A 359 -0.18 27.87 21.26
N PRO A 360 0.43 28.59 20.31
CA PRO A 360 1.84 29.01 20.39
C PRO A 360 2.13 29.89 21.61
N ALA A 361 1.14 30.71 22.02
CA ALA A 361 1.26 31.67 23.13
C ALA A 361 1.24 31.03 24.53
N LEU A 362 0.95 29.72 24.65
CA LEU A 362 0.94 29.06 25.96
C LEU A 362 2.34 29.01 26.59
N PRO A 363 2.48 29.32 27.90
CA PRO A 363 3.72 29.13 28.62
C PRO A 363 4.19 27.67 28.57
N ALA A 364 5.52 27.46 28.54
CA ALA A 364 6.10 26.11 28.45
C ALA A 364 5.59 25.11 29.53
N PRO A 365 5.41 25.49 30.82
CA PRO A 365 4.83 24.59 31.81
C PRO A 365 3.40 24.14 31.48
N GLU A 366 2.60 25.04 30.89
CA GLU A 366 1.22 24.74 30.51
C GLU A 366 1.17 23.87 29.25
N LYS A 367 2.04 24.12 28.27
CA LYS A 367 2.23 23.21 27.11
C LYS A 367 2.59 21.79 27.60
N ALA A 368 3.53 21.67 28.54
CA ALA A 368 3.91 20.38 29.10
C ALA A 368 2.74 19.66 29.80
N ARG A 369 1.92 20.40 30.57
CA ARG A 369 0.71 19.85 31.22
C ARG A 369 -0.30 19.34 30.19
N ARG A 370 -0.65 20.16 29.20
CA ARG A 370 -1.60 19.81 28.13
C ARG A 370 -1.10 18.65 27.27
N ARG A 371 0.20 18.60 26.98
CA ARG A 371 0.85 17.49 26.25
C ARG A 371 0.64 16.15 26.95
N GLN A 372 0.84 16.09 28.27
CA GLN A 372 0.62 14.87 29.06
C GLN A 372 -0.87 14.52 29.16
N GLU A 373 -1.73 15.52 29.29
CA GLU A 373 -3.17 15.34 29.26
C GLU A 373 -3.65 14.73 27.93
N MET A 374 -3.17 15.25 26.79
CA MET A 374 -3.47 14.71 25.47
C MET A 374 -3.11 13.23 25.38
N LEU A 375 -1.90 12.85 25.83
CA LEU A 375 -1.45 11.46 25.84
C LEU A 375 -2.38 10.58 26.70
N ARG A 376 -2.64 10.98 27.95
CA ARG A 376 -3.48 10.24 28.89
C ARG A 376 -4.89 10.00 28.34
N ARG A 377 -5.49 11.02 27.71
CA ARG A 377 -6.83 10.94 27.12
C ARG A 377 -6.86 10.10 25.83
N ASN A 378 -5.74 9.95 25.13
CA ASN A 378 -5.71 9.23 23.86
C ASN A 378 -5.88 7.71 24.03
N LYS A 379 -5.69 7.17 25.25
CA LYS A 379 -5.92 5.75 25.59
C LYS A 379 -5.33 4.77 24.56
N GLY A 380 -4.05 4.94 24.20
CA GLY A 380 -3.39 4.08 23.20
C GLY A 380 -3.97 4.17 21.78
N GLY A 381 -4.81 5.17 21.50
CA GLY A 381 -5.50 5.33 20.21
C GLY A 381 -6.90 4.74 20.14
N TYR A 382 -7.37 4.10 21.21
CA TYR A 382 -8.72 3.54 21.30
C TYR A 382 -9.75 4.63 21.66
N VAL A 383 -9.86 5.65 20.82
CA VAL A 383 -10.77 6.80 20.98
C VAL A 383 -11.47 7.13 19.67
N ASN A 384 -12.68 7.70 19.74
CA ASN A 384 -13.22 8.48 18.64
C ASN A 384 -12.46 9.81 18.59
N TYR A 385 -11.70 10.04 17.54
CA TYR A 385 -10.83 11.22 17.45
C TYR A 385 -11.59 12.55 17.35
N ILE A 386 -12.83 12.55 16.82
CA ILE A 386 -13.65 13.77 16.81
C ILE A 386 -14.03 14.13 18.26
N ASP A 387 -14.59 13.16 18.99
CA ASP A 387 -14.98 13.36 20.40
C ASP A 387 -13.77 13.68 21.28
N TYR A 388 -12.64 13.03 21.00
CA TYR A 388 -11.36 13.31 21.67
C TYR A 388 -10.97 14.77 21.54
N PHE A 389 -10.92 15.33 20.32
CA PHE A 389 -10.55 16.73 20.13
C PHE A 389 -11.60 17.69 20.68
N LEU A 390 -12.90 17.41 20.51
CA LEU A 390 -13.97 18.24 21.10
C LEU A 390 -13.84 18.34 22.63
N SER A 391 -13.57 17.21 23.30
CA SER A 391 -13.35 17.20 24.76
C SER A 391 -12.15 18.03 25.19
N LEU A 392 -11.10 18.10 24.37
CA LEU A 392 -9.94 18.96 24.65
C LEU A 392 -10.32 20.43 24.48
N PHE A 393 -11.10 20.77 23.45
CA PHE A 393 -11.50 22.15 23.20
C PHE A 393 -12.37 22.69 24.34
N GLU A 394 -13.35 21.89 24.78
CA GLU A 394 -14.23 22.21 25.89
C GLU A 394 -13.44 22.40 27.19
N ASP A 395 -12.62 21.42 27.59
CA ASP A 395 -11.89 21.48 28.86
C ASP A 395 -10.79 22.54 28.92
N TRP A 396 -10.29 22.97 27.77
CA TRP A 396 -9.33 24.06 27.69
C TRP A 396 -9.97 25.43 27.54
N GLY A 397 -11.30 25.51 27.40
CA GLY A 397 -12.01 26.76 27.13
C GLY A 397 -11.54 27.42 25.83
N TRP A 398 -11.27 26.62 24.79
CA TRP A 398 -10.69 27.10 23.54
C TRP A 398 -11.77 27.64 22.59
N GLU A 399 -12.20 28.88 22.83
CA GLU A 399 -13.35 29.51 22.15
C GLU A 399 -13.14 29.74 20.65
N ASP A 400 -11.90 29.98 20.21
CA ASP A 400 -11.52 30.23 18.82
C ASP A 400 -10.88 29.00 18.13
N ALA A 401 -11.16 27.80 18.64
CA ALA A 401 -10.67 26.57 18.04
C ALA A 401 -11.13 26.42 16.58
N PRO A 402 -10.27 25.92 15.66
CA PRO A 402 -10.68 25.58 14.32
C PRO A 402 -11.77 24.50 14.31
N PRO A 403 -12.53 24.34 13.21
CA PRO A 403 -13.48 23.25 13.07
C PRO A 403 -12.82 21.90 13.36
N VAL A 404 -13.42 21.09 14.24
CA VAL A 404 -12.81 19.82 14.67
C VAL A 404 -12.51 18.88 13.50
N GLY A 405 -13.29 18.93 12.42
CA GLY A 405 -13.04 18.17 11.21
C GLY A 405 -11.71 18.53 10.52
N GLU A 406 -11.29 19.79 10.56
CA GLU A 406 -10.00 20.24 10.04
C GLU A 406 -8.84 19.76 10.92
N VAL A 407 -9.01 19.84 12.23
CA VAL A 407 -8.04 19.34 13.20
C VAL A 407 -7.87 17.82 13.10
N TYR A 408 -8.97 17.09 12.98
CA TYR A 408 -8.93 15.63 12.80
C TYR A 408 -8.31 15.25 11.46
N ARG A 409 -8.67 15.95 10.37
CA ARG A 409 -8.03 15.75 9.08
C ARG A 409 -6.52 15.98 9.20
N GLU A 410 -6.09 17.08 9.81
CA GLU A 410 -4.67 17.34 10.01
C GLU A 410 -4.00 16.23 10.83
N PHE A 411 -4.62 15.74 11.91
CA PHE A 411 -4.13 14.61 12.68
C PHE A 411 -3.86 13.38 11.80
N GLN A 412 -4.82 12.99 10.95
CA GLN A 412 -4.68 11.81 10.07
C GLN A 412 -3.48 11.92 9.13
N PHE A 413 -3.18 13.13 8.67
CA PHE A 413 -2.06 13.39 7.78
C PHE A 413 -0.75 13.50 8.54
N ARG A 414 -0.71 14.25 9.65
CA ARG A 414 0.49 14.65 10.39
C ARG A 414 1.01 13.56 11.33
N PHE A 415 0.13 12.89 12.07
CA PHE A 415 0.54 11.91 13.08
C PHE A 415 1.42 10.78 12.53
N PRO A 416 1.13 10.18 11.37
CA PRO A 416 1.96 9.12 10.79
C PRO A 416 3.41 9.49 10.53
N ASP A 417 3.70 10.78 10.34
CA ASP A 417 5.05 11.23 10.05
C ASP A 417 5.92 11.34 11.32
N TYR A 418 5.30 11.24 12.50
CA TYR A 418 5.99 11.25 13.79
C TYR A 418 6.30 9.84 14.28
N VAL A 419 6.35 8.79 13.45
CA VAL A 419 6.70 7.42 13.87
C VAL A 419 7.99 7.36 14.70
N ALA A 420 8.01 6.60 15.79
CA ALA A 420 9.23 6.28 16.58
C ALA A 420 9.50 4.78 16.52
N LEU A 421 10.36 4.32 15.61
CA LEU A 421 10.73 2.91 15.64
C LEU A 421 11.45 2.55 16.95
N LEU A 422 11.15 1.36 17.47
CA LEU A 422 12.00 0.78 18.50
C LEU A 422 13.42 0.60 17.95
N PRO A 423 14.48 0.83 18.74
CA PRO A 423 15.87 0.75 18.25
C PRO A 423 16.21 -0.58 17.56
N GLU A 424 15.61 -1.68 18.02
CA GLU A 424 15.86 -3.02 17.49
C GLU A 424 15.00 -3.40 16.28
N ALA A 425 13.97 -2.63 15.91
CA ALA A 425 13.02 -3.00 14.86
C ALA A 425 13.69 -3.27 13.51
N VAL A 426 14.53 -2.35 13.04
CA VAL A 426 15.25 -2.50 11.77
C VAL A 426 16.33 -3.61 11.83
N PRO A 427 17.21 -3.66 12.86
CA PRO A 427 18.17 -4.75 13.01
C PRO A 427 17.53 -6.14 13.02
N VAL A 428 16.45 -6.32 13.77
CA VAL A 428 15.75 -7.61 13.89
C VAL A 428 15.12 -8.02 12.57
N LEU A 429 14.42 -7.12 11.88
CA LEU A 429 13.84 -7.42 10.56
C LEU A 429 14.91 -7.81 9.54
N ARG A 430 16.05 -7.11 9.51
CA ARG A 430 17.18 -7.46 8.62
C ARG A 430 17.74 -8.85 8.93
N GLU A 431 17.92 -9.16 10.21
CA GLU A 431 18.46 -10.44 10.65
C GLU A 431 17.51 -11.62 10.35
N LEU A 432 16.20 -11.44 10.54
CA LEU A 432 15.19 -12.43 10.17
C LEU A 432 15.25 -12.77 8.67
N ARG A 433 15.34 -11.74 7.82
CA ARG A 433 15.47 -11.92 6.38
C ARG A 433 16.77 -12.62 6.01
N ARG A 434 17.88 -12.26 6.66
CA ARG A 434 19.19 -12.93 6.47
C ARG A 434 19.12 -14.42 6.82
N ARG A 435 18.30 -14.80 7.80
CA ARG A 435 18.03 -16.19 8.17
C ARG A 435 17.00 -16.89 7.26
N GLY A 436 16.43 -16.18 6.29
CA GLY A 436 15.48 -16.73 5.33
C GLY A 436 14.02 -16.80 5.79
N TYR A 437 13.68 -16.12 6.90
CA TYR A 437 12.28 -15.96 7.31
C TYR A 437 11.60 -14.89 6.48
N LYS A 438 10.34 -15.14 6.10
CA LYS A 438 9.47 -14.09 5.58
C LYS A 438 9.07 -13.15 6.72
N THR A 439 9.01 -11.86 6.44
CA THR A 439 8.64 -10.84 7.42
C THR A 439 7.40 -10.09 6.98
N GLY A 440 6.54 -9.70 7.92
CA GLY A 440 5.36 -8.93 7.59
C GLY A 440 4.75 -8.19 8.76
N VAL A 441 3.87 -7.24 8.45
CA VAL A 441 3.11 -6.47 9.44
C VAL A 441 1.61 -6.69 9.24
N ILE A 442 0.87 -6.86 10.33
CA ILE A 442 -0.60 -6.81 10.37
C ILE A 442 -1.01 -5.74 11.38
N THR A 443 -1.51 -4.61 10.91
CA THR A 443 -1.88 -3.46 11.76
C THR A 443 -3.34 -3.08 11.62
N ASN A 444 -3.98 -2.77 12.73
CA ASN A 444 -5.33 -2.20 12.73
C ASN A 444 -5.27 -0.69 12.52
N GLY A 445 -6.28 -0.14 11.84
CA GLY A 445 -6.50 1.30 11.74
C GLY A 445 -6.86 1.78 10.34
N PRO A 446 -7.09 3.09 10.18
CA PRO A 446 -7.41 3.69 8.88
C PRO A 446 -6.29 3.46 7.86
N SER A 447 -6.69 3.18 6.62
CA SER A 447 -5.79 2.91 5.49
C SER A 447 -4.67 3.96 5.37
N LEU A 448 -5.05 5.25 5.26
CA LEU A 448 -4.11 6.36 5.14
C LEU A 448 -3.07 6.38 6.26
N LEU A 449 -3.54 6.33 7.50
CA LEU A 449 -2.72 6.54 8.70
C LEU A 449 -1.66 5.44 8.79
N GLN A 450 -2.07 4.17 8.67
CA GLN A 450 -1.15 3.04 8.82
C GLN A 450 -0.24 2.85 7.60
N ASN A 451 -0.75 3.02 6.37
CA ASN A 451 0.10 2.93 5.19
C ASN A 451 1.21 3.98 5.21
N ARG A 452 0.87 5.21 5.61
CA ARG A 452 1.82 6.31 5.74
C ARG A 452 2.86 6.05 6.83
N LYS A 453 2.45 5.56 8.00
CA LYS A 453 3.40 5.19 9.07
C LYS A 453 4.43 4.19 8.56
N LEU A 454 3.99 3.15 7.84
CA LEU A 454 4.87 2.13 7.28
C LEU A 454 5.83 2.69 6.24
N ASP A 455 5.37 3.62 5.38
CA ASP A 455 6.24 4.28 4.40
C ASP A 455 7.28 5.19 5.06
N VAL A 456 6.86 6.06 5.99
CA VAL A 456 7.74 7.04 6.65
C VAL A 456 8.74 6.36 7.58
N SER A 457 8.35 5.23 8.19
CA SER A 457 9.26 4.42 9.01
C SER A 457 10.43 3.81 8.22
N GLY A 458 10.30 3.69 6.89
CA GLY A 458 11.28 3.00 6.06
C GLY A 458 11.28 1.48 6.21
N LEU A 459 10.28 0.89 6.89
CA LEU A 459 10.24 -0.57 7.10
C LEU A 459 9.80 -1.36 5.87
N ARG A 460 9.02 -0.80 4.94
CA ARG A 460 8.47 -1.57 3.82
C ARG A 460 9.48 -2.39 3.00
N PRO A 461 10.68 -1.90 2.67
CA PRO A 461 11.69 -2.71 1.96
C PRO A 461 12.19 -3.92 2.76
N LEU A 462 11.90 -3.99 4.06
CA LEU A 462 12.23 -5.10 4.96
C LEU A 462 11.04 -6.04 5.21
N LEU A 463 9.90 -5.83 4.53
CA LEU A 463 8.69 -6.63 4.69
C LEU A 463 8.33 -7.30 3.37
N ASP A 464 8.01 -8.59 3.42
CA ASP A 464 7.44 -9.31 2.27
C ASP A 464 5.94 -9.03 2.12
N ILE A 465 5.27 -8.61 3.19
CA ILE A 465 3.88 -8.14 3.18
C ILE A 465 3.61 -7.10 4.26
N ALA A 466 2.74 -6.15 3.96
CA ALA A 466 2.12 -5.29 4.97
C ALA A 466 0.60 -5.29 4.76
N VAL A 467 -0.14 -5.65 5.81
CA VAL A 467 -1.60 -5.72 5.82
C VAL A 467 -2.14 -4.68 6.79
N VAL A 468 -2.96 -3.78 6.26
CA VAL A 468 -3.62 -2.72 7.01
C VAL A 468 -5.10 -3.04 7.03
N SER A 469 -5.71 -3.14 8.21
CA SER A 469 -7.14 -3.53 8.32
C SER A 469 -8.09 -2.60 7.58
N GLY A 470 -7.73 -1.32 7.41
CA GLY A 470 -8.49 -0.34 6.65
C GLY A 470 -8.49 -0.58 5.13
N ASP A 471 -7.63 -1.46 4.62
CA ASP A 471 -7.62 -1.92 3.22
C ASP A 471 -8.33 -3.28 3.05
N GLU A 472 -8.64 -3.96 4.15
CA GLU A 472 -9.16 -5.33 4.14
C GLU A 472 -10.68 -5.34 4.30
N THR A 473 -11.38 -5.81 3.26
CA THR A 473 -12.84 -5.93 3.27
C THR A 473 -13.32 -7.34 2.95
N ALA A 474 -14.48 -7.68 3.48
CA ALA A 474 -15.29 -8.83 3.12
C ALA A 474 -16.44 -8.39 2.17
N PRO A 475 -17.12 -9.34 1.50
CA PRO A 475 -18.32 -9.04 0.72
C PRO A 475 -19.30 -8.16 1.50
N GLY A 476 -19.88 -7.17 0.81
CA GLY A 476 -20.74 -6.15 1.43
C GLY A 476 -19.98 -4.99 2.10
N GLY A 477 -18.65 -4.89 1.93
CA GLY A 477 -17.86 -3.76 2.42
C GLY A 477 -17.53 -3.81 3.92
N ARG A 478 -17.73 -4.96 4.59
CA ARG A 478 -17.37 -5.13 6.00
C ARG A 478 -15.86 -5.17 6.15
N PHE A 479 -15.29 -4.26 6.94
CA PHE A 479 -13.86 -4.30 7.26
C PHE A 479 -13.47 -5.52 8.09
N ILE A 480 -12.31 -6.10 7.80
CA ILE A 480 -11.71 -7.19 8.56
C ILE A 480 -10.52 -6.62 9.32
N HIS A 481 -10.55 -6.79 10.64
CA HIS A 481 -9.55 -6.24 11.55
C HIS A 481 -9.30 -7.22 12.69
N LYS A 482 -8.12 -7.15 13.30
CA LYS A 482 -7.81 -7.94 14.50
C LYS A 482 -8.84 -7.61 15.60
N PRO A 483 -9.38 -8.60 16.34
CA PRO A 483 -8.92 -9.99 16.45
C PRO A 483 -9.57 -10.98 15.46
N ASP A 484 -10.28 -10.53 14.41
CA ASP A 484 -10.86 -11.47 13.43
C ASP A 484 -9.74 -12.34 12.83
N PRO A 485 -9.75 -13.68 13.02
CA PRO A 485 -8.66 -14.55 12.59
C PRO A 485 -8.45 -14.53 11.06
N GLU A 486 -9.44 -14.04 10.31
CA GLU A 486 -9.38 -13.97 8.86
C GLU A 486 -8.25 -13.05 8.35
N ILE A 487 -7.95 -11.94 9.02
CA ILE A 487 -6.86 -11.03 8.58
C ILE A 487 -5.50 -11.74 8.64
N PHE A 488 -5.30 -12.60 9.65
CA PHE A 488 -4.09 -13.41 9.81
C PHE A 488 -4.02 -14.52 8.76
N ARG A 489 -5.14 -15.22 8.52
CA ARG A 489 -5.21 -16.27 7.49
C ARG A 489 -4.94 -15.71 6.10
N ARG A 490 -5.52 -14.56 5.75
CA ARG A 490 -5.24 -13.85 4.49
C ARG A 490 -3.77 -13.52 4.36
N THR A 491 -3.18 -12.96 5.41
CA THR A 491 -1.75 -12.60 5.41
C THR A 491 -0.87 -13.83 5.15
N ALA A 492 -1.08 -14.92 5.88
CA ALA A 492 -0.31 -16.16 5.72
C ALA A 492 -0.50 -16.79 4.32
N ALA A 493 -1.74 -16.85 3.83
CA ALA A 493 -2.06 -17.42 2.53
C ALA A 493 -1.45 -16.63 1.36
N ARG A 494 -1.46 -15.29 1.44
CA ARG A 494 -0.82 -14.42 0.45
C ARG A 494 0.72 -14.52 0.48
N LEU A 495 1.32 -14.80 1.64
CA LEU A 495 2.74 -15.09 1.77
C LEU A 495 3.14 -16.50 1.30
N GLY A 496 2.16 -17.39 1.14
CA GLY A 496 2.38 -18.80 0.79
C GLY A 496 2.94 -19.61 1.94
N VAL A 497 2.48 -19.36 3.18
CA VAL A 497 2.90 -20.08 4.39
C VAL A 497 1.69 -20.53 5.21
N ALA A 498 1.85 -21.63 5.96
CA ALA A 498 0.83 -22.06 6.92
C ALA A 498 0.73 -21.07 8.09
N CYS A 499 -0.46 -20.87 8.66
CA CYS A 499 -0.60 -20.16 9.93
C CYS A 499 0.29 -20.81 11.02
N ALA A 500 0.31 -22.15 11.09
CA ALA A 500 1.15 -22.90 12.04
C ALA A 500 2.67 -22.75 11.78
N SER A 501 3.07 -22.16 10.65
CA SER A 501 4.47 -21.81 10.37
C SER A 501 4.76 -20.33 10.60
N CYS A 502 3.83 -19.59 11.20
CA CYS A 502 3.99 -18.18 11.50
C CYS A 502 4.15 -17.97 13.02
N LEU A 503 5.24 -17.29 13.39
CA LEU A 503 5.33 -16.60 14.68
C LEU A 503 4.64 -15.25 14.53
N TYR A 504 3.76 -14.87 15.44
CA TYR A 504 3.11 -13.55 15.46
C TYR A 504 3.46 -12.81 16.75
N VAL A 505 4.14 -11.67 16.63
CA VAL A 505 4.59 -10.84 17.74
C VAL A 505 3.66 -9.63 17.87
N GLY A 506 3.10 -9.39 19.05
CA GLY A 506 2.25 -8.23 19.30
C GLY A 506 2.07 -7.89 20.78
N ASP A 507 1.64 -6.67 21.06
CA ASP A 507 1.50 -6.09 22.40
C ASP A 507 0.06 -6.18 22.96
N HIS A 508 -0.92 -6.54 22.14
CA HIS A 508 -2.32 -6.52 22.60
C HIS A 508 -2.87 -7.94 22.89
N PRO A 509 -3.26 -8.27 24.14
CA PRO A 509 -3.71 -9.61 24.50
C PRO A 509 -4.86 -10.18 23.64
N VAL A 510 -5.83 -9.34 23.30
CA VAL A 510 -6.99 -9.73 22.46
C VAL A 510 -6.66 -9.64 20.96
N ASN A 511 -6.39 -8.43 20.44
CA ASN A 511 -6.17 -8.21 19.01
C ASN A 511 -5.05 -9.09 18.45
N ASP A 512 -3.91 -9.17 19.15
CA ASP A 512 -2.73 -9.85 18.66
C ASP A 512 -2.68 -11.31 19.10
N LEU A 513 -2.72 -11.58 20.41
CA LEU A 513 -2.49 -12.94 20.90
C LEU A 513 -3.70 -13.84 20.66
N GLN A 514 -4.89 -13.43 21.11
CA GLN A 514 -6.11 -14.21 20.86
C GLN A 514 -6.42 -14.30 19.35
N GLY A 515 -6.28 -13.19 18.62
CA GLY A 515 -6.53 -13.15 17.17
C GLY A 515 -5.62 -14.11 16.39
N SER A 516 -4.30 -14.02 16.58
CA SER A 516 -3.34 -14.88 15.88
C SER A 516 -3.45 -16.35 16.30
N ARG A 517 -3.69 -16.63 17.60
CA ARG A 517 -3.94 -17.99 18.10
C ARG A 517 -5.19 -18.61 17.47
N SER A 518 -6.27 -17.83 17.34
CA SER A 518 -7.53 -18.26 16.69
C SER A 518 -7.36 -18.52 15.18
N ALA A 519 -6.34 -17.93 14.57
CA ALA A 519 -5.95 -18.20 13.19
C ALA A 519 -5.03 -19.44 13.06
N GLY A 520 -4.51 -19.97 14.17
CA GLY A 520 -3.58 -21.11 14.22
C GLY A 520 -2.11 -20.72 14.14
N MET A 521 -1.75 -19.48 14.46
CA MET A 521 -0.36 -19.01 14.55
C MET A 521 0.23 -19.22 15.95
N HIS A 522 1.55 -19.04 16.07
CA HIS A 522 2.27 -19.04 17.34
C HIS A 522 2.40 -17.61 17.90
N PRO A 523 1.54 -17.19 18.85
CA PRO A 523 1.61 -15.84 19.42
C PRO A 523 2.81 -15.68 20.34
N VAL A 524 3.44 -14.50 20.29
CA VAL A 524 4.44 -14.01 21.23
C VAL A 524 4.01 -12.64 21.73
N TYR A 525 3.94 -12.49 23.04
CA TYR A 525 3.62 -11.23 23.68
C TYR A 525 4.89 -10.39 23.81
N ILE A 526 4.90 -9.18 23.25
CA ILE A 526 5.96 -8.21 23.51
C ILE A 526 5.52 -7.21 24.56
N ASN A 527 6.26 -7.15 25.66
CA ASN A 527 6.08 -6.21 26.75
C ASN A 527 7.24 -5.20 26.80
N ALA A 528 7.43 -4.47 25.70
CA ALA A 528 8.54 -3.52 25.54
C ALA A 528 8.48 -2.33 26.53
N PHE A 529 7.30 -2.07 27.11
CA PHE A 529 7.05 -0.90 27.95
C PHE A 529 6.63 -1.23 29.39
N GLY A 530 6.69 -2.50 29.80
CA GLY A 530 6.43 -2.93 31.18
C GLY A 530 4.97 -2.79 31.62
N ALA A 531 4.02 -3.14 30.76
CA ALA A 531 2.62 -3.26 31.11
C ALA A 531 2.41 -4.35 32.18
N ASP A 532 1.52 -4.08 33.13
CA ASP A 532 1.11 -5.02 34.20
C ASP A 532 0.05 -6.01 33.69
N ILE A 533 0.35 -6.65 32.56
CA ILE A 533 -0.48 -7.64 31.90
C ILE A 533 0.43 -8.76 31.43
N HIS A 534 0.17 -9.98 31.90
CA HIS A 534 0.96 -11.17 31.56
C HIS A 534 0.05 -12.25 30.98
N PRO A 535 -0.19 -12.25 29.65
CA PRO A 535 -1.14 -13.15 29.01
C PRO A 535 -0.71 -14.62 29.11
N GLU A 536 -1.58 -15.48 29.64
CA GLU A 536 -1.29 -16.91 29.74
C GLU A 536 -1.13 -17.59 28.36
N GLY A 537 -0.20 -18.55 28.29
CA GLY A 537 -0.03 -19.43 27.13
C GLY A 537 0.61 -18.77 25.90
N ALA A 538 1.31 -17.64 26.06
CA ALA A 538 2.20 -17.07 25.05
C ALA A 538 3.55 -16.74 25.71
N PRO A 539 4.70 -16.99 25.04
CA PRO A 539 5.98 -16.48 25.51
C PRO A 539 5.94 -14.95 25.60
N GLU A 540 6.51 -14.40 26.67
CA GLU A 540 6.69 -12.96 26.86
C GLU A 540 8.15 -12.59 26.58
N ILE A 541 8.34 -11.49 25.83
CA ILE A 541 9.64 -10.90 25.55
C ILE A 541 9.61 -9.41 25.90
N HIS A 542 10.75 -8.84 26.30
CA HIS A 542 10.87 -7.40 26.59
C HIS A 542 11.65 -6.63 25.53
N ALA A 543 12.47 -7.33 24.73
CA ALA A 543 13.15 -6.80 23.56
C ALA A 543 12.82 -7.63 22.32
N LEU A 544 12.74 -6.97 21.16
CA LEU A 544 12.44 -7.65 19.88
C LEU A 544 13.49 -8.72 19.54
N SER A 545 14.75 -8.53 19.93
CA SER A 545 15.82 -9.50 19.71
C SER A 545 15.63 -10.84 20.44
N GLU A 546 14.83 -10.90 21.51
CA GLU A 546 14.57 -12.13 22.24
C GLU A 546 13.79 -13.17 21.41
N ILE A 547 13.11 -12.74 20.32
CA ILE A 547 12.44 -13.69 19.40
C ILE A 547 13.40 -14.73 18.84
N PHE A 548 14.70 -14.43 18.72
CA PHE A 548 15.67 -15.36 18.17
C PHE A 548 15.89 -16.60 19.04
N ALA A 549 15.50 -16.58 20.31
CA ALA A 549 15.50 -17.77 21.17
C ALA A 549 14.29 -18.68 20.92
N LEU A 550 13.27 -18.19 20.20
CA LEU A 550 12.03 -18.89 19.88
C LEU A 550 11.98 -19.45 18.45
N LEU A 551 12.97 -19.08 17.62
CA LEU A 551 13.12 -19.46 16.20
C LEU A 551 14.15 -20.57 16.03
#